data_AF-A0A248JSF9-F1
#
_entry.id   AF-A0A248JSF9-F1
#
_cell.length_a   1.000
_cell.length_b   1.000
_cell.length_c   1.000
_cell.angle_alpha   90.00
_cell.angle_beta   90.00
_cell.angle_gamma   90.00
#
_symmetry.space_group_name_H-M   'P 1'
#
loop_
_entity.id
_entity.type
_entity.pdbx_description
1 polymer ?
#
loop_
_entity_poly.entity_id
_entity_poly.type
_entity_poly.pdbx_seq_one_letter_code
_entity_poly.pdbx_strand_id
1 'polypeptide(L)'
;MTDAYKGGGLVRRWCLAQGRPRCADHPVDVATGPLADIAGQLAINRAVRTLQAQVDAYDDAVLLASQPEPDATVPLFDDAGAMAGDQPNPAHAAWVAAGALVANAPAELLHLIRTRDDALEREPATGLPSEAPFELEPPAPPAFDPTTQTVDLVAGAWSEARPLTAEEAATWRALMLIRWPRVMTPRDAIVTLLTPAEWLAISTSTDPEVRATRQAALGANSVDLDNPATAAALTVFEQAGLLSAERVAAVLAGQRVT
;
A
#
# COMPACT_ATOMS: atom_id res chain seq x y z
N MET A 1 0.35 -5.62 9.42
CA MET A 1 -0.84 -5.78 8.54
C MET A 1 -0.37 -5.62 7.10
N THR A 2 -0.68 -6.55 6.18
CA THR A 2 -0.24 -6.46 4.77
C THR A 2 -1.38 -6.02 3.86
N ASP A 3 -1.09 -5.16 2.89
CA ASP A 3 -2.11 -4.58 2.00
C ASP A 3 -2.36 -5.44 0.78
N ALA A 4 -1.32 -6.10 0.26
CA ALA A 4 -1.43 -6.95 -0.91
C ALA A 4 -1.18 -8.41 -0.55
N TYR A 5 -1.84 -9.34 -1.25
CA TYR A 5 -1.69 -10.78 -1.05
C TYR A 5 -1.79 -11.55 -2.38
N LYS A 6 -1.56 -12.86 -2.35
CA LYS A 6 -1.35 -13.71 -3.55
C LYS A 6 -0.27 -13.14 -4.48
N GLY A 7 0.92 -12.90 -3.93
CA GLY A 7 2.04 -12.34 -4.68
C GLY A 7 1.83 -10.89 -5.14
N GLY A 8 0.86 -10.18 -4.56
CA GLY A 8 0.53 -8.79 -4.88
C GLY A 8 -0.54 -8.61 -5.95
N GLY A 9 -1.15 -9.70 -6.45
CA GLY A 9 -2.22 -9.62 -7.45
C GLY A 9 -3.54 -9.06 -6.92
N LEU A 10 -3.72 -9.03 -5.60
CA LEU A 10 -4.94 -8.56 -4.93
C LEU A 10 -4.58 -7.59 -3.80
N VAL A 11 -5.24 -6.43 -3.78
CA VAL A 11 -5.17 -5.46 -2.67
C VAL A 11 -6.38 -5.66 -1.76
N ARG A 12 -6.14 -5.87 -0.47
CA ARG A 12 -7.18 -6.02 0.54
C ARG A 12 -7.98 -4.73 0.67
N ARG A 13 -9.27 -4.89 0.96
CA ARG A 13 -10.12 -3.78 1.40
C ARG A 13 -10.23 -3.81 2.91
N TRP A 14 -9.26 -3.21 3.59
CA TRP A 14 -9.30 -3.15 5.05
C TRP A 14 -10.39 -2.19 5.49
N CYS A 15 -11.22 -2.66 6.42
CA CYS A 15 -12.19 -1.89 7.17
C CYS A 15 -12.07 -2.23 8.66
N LEU A 16 -12.82 -1.52 9.50
CA LEU A 16 -13.00 -1.88 10.91
C LEU A 16 -14.33 -2.60 11.07
N ALA A 17 -14.28 -3.86 11.52
CA ALA A 17 -15.47 -4.58 11.93
C ALA A 17 -15.31 -4.94 13.41
N GLN A 18 -16.27 -4.50 14.23
CA GLN A 18 -16.23 -4.65 15.70
C GLN A 18 -14.91 -4.10 16.28
N GLY A 19 -14.51 -2.91 15.83
CA GLY A 19 -13.29 -2.23 16.28
C GLY A 19 -11.98 -2.93 15.90
N ARG A 20 -12.00 -3.91 14.98
CA ARG A 20 -10.82 -4.65 14.54
C ARG A 20 -10.64 -4.58 13.02
N PRO A 21 -9.40 -4.50 12.51
CA PRO A 21 -9.12 -4.59 11.09
C PRO A 21 -9.63 -5.92 10.50
N ARG A 22 -10.50 -5.83 9.51
CA ARG A 22 -11.04 -6.96 8.75
C ARG A 22 -11.08 -6.63 7.26
N CYS A 23 -11.05 -7.66 6.44
CA CYS A 23 -11.30 -7.55 5.01
C CYS A 23 -12.69 -8.13 4.76
N ALA A 24 -13.74 -7.32 4.94
CA ALA A 24 -15.11 -7.75 4.76
C ALA A 24 -15.51 -7.78 3.28
N ASP A 25 -14.99 -6.84 2.50
CA ASP A 25 -15.26 -6.73 1.07
C ASP A 25 -14.27 -7.53 0.21
N HIS A 26 -14.69 -7.80 -1.02
CA HIS A 26 -13.83 -8.39 -2.03
C HIS A 26 -12.62 -7.48 -2.32
N PRO A 27 -11.41 -8.05 -2.44
CA PRO A 27 -10.21 -7.29 -2.73
C PRO A 27 -10.27 -6.62 -4.11
N VAL A 28 -9.45 -5.59 -4.31
CA VAL A 28 -9.23 -4.99 -5.62
C VAL A 28 -8.23 -5.83 -6.41
N ASP A 29 -8.63 -6.28 -7.60
CA ASP A 29 -7.73 -6.96 -8.53
C ASP A 29 -6.76 -5.96 -9.17
N VAL A 30 -5.46 -6.21 -9.01
CA VAL A 30 -4.41 -5.29 -9.50
C VAL A 30 -4.28 -5.34 -11.02
N ALA A 31 -4.55 -6.50 -11.64
CA ALA A 31 -4.45 -6.68 -13.08
C ALA A 31 -5.60 -6.00 -13.82
N THR A 32 -6.80 -5.95 -13.23
CA THR A 32 -8.02 -5.50 -13.92
C THR A 32 -8.67 -4.25 -13.33
N GLY A 33 -8.45 -3.94 -12.04
CA GLY A 33 -9.10 -2.82 -11.36
C GLY A 33 -8.66 -1.44 -11.89
N PRO A 34 -9.45 -0.37 -11.72
CA PRO A 34 -9.00 0.99 -12.01
C PRO A 34 -7.80 1.40 -11.14
N LEU A 35 -6.83 2.13 -11.69
CA LEU A 35 -5.65 2.58 -10.94
C LEU A 35 -6.03 3.50 -9.78
N ALA A 36 -7.00 4.38 -9.99
CA ALA A 36 -7.55 5.25 -8.97
C ALA A 36 -8.15 4.45 -7.80
N ASP A 37 -8.88 3.37 -8.09
CA ASP A 37 -9.48 2.50 -7.06
C ASP A 37 -8.40 1.78 -6.25
N ILE A 38 -7.36 1.26 -6.92
CA ILE A 38 -6.22 0.61 -6.23
C ILE A 38 -5.54 1.62 -5.31
N ALA A 39 -5.25 2.82 -5.79
CA ALA A 39 -4.57 3.85 -5.03
C ALA A 39 -5.41 4.39 -3.86
N GLY A 40 -6.70 4.64 -4.08
CA GLY A 40 -7.65 5.02 -3.05
C GLY A 40 -7.76 3.95 -1.97
N GLN A 41 -7.79 2.68 -2.35
CA GLN A 41 -7.81 1.58 -1.38
C GLN A 41 -6.52 1.50 -0.57
N LEU A 42 -5.34 1.78 -1.15
CA LEU A 42 -4.09 1.84 -0.39
C LEU A 42 -4.12 2.98 0.65
N ALA A 43 -4.71 4.13 0.32
CA ALA A 43 -4.90 5.23 1.26
C ALA A 43 -5.84 4.85 2.42
N ILE A 44 -6.97 4.18 2.12
CA ILE A 44 -7.90 3.66 3.15
C ILE A 44 -7.19 2.62 4.04
N ASN A 45 -6.45 1.69 3.45
CA ASN A 45 -5.69 0.69 4.20
C ASN A 45 -4.68 1.34 5.14
N ARG A 46 -4.03 2.43 4.71
CA ARG A 46 -3.11 3.21 5.55
C ARG A 46 -3.83 3.87 6.72
N ALA A 47 -5.02 4.43 6.50
CA ALA A 47 -5.84 4.97 7.58
C ALA A 47 -6.18 3.91 8.63
N VAL A 48 -6.61 2.71 8.20
CA VAL A 48 -6.89 1.58 9.11
C VAL A 48 -5.64 1.14 9.87
N ARG A 49 -4.47 1.07 9.21
CA ARG A 49 -3.20 0.78 9.90
C ARG A 49 -2.83 1.83 10.93
N THR A 50 -3.07 3.11 10.62
CA THR A 50 -2.77 4.22 11.53
C THR A 50 -3.64 4.13 12.79
N LEU A 51 -4.94 3.86 12.62
CA LEU A 51 -5.84 3.63 13.75
C LEU A 51 -5.43 2.41 14.57
N GLN A 52 -5.08 1.30 13.92
CA GLN A 52 -4.56 0.12 14.63
C GLN A 52 -3.29 0.46 15.43
N ALA A 53 -2.36 1.23 14.87
CA ALA A 53 -1.14 1.62 15.58
C ALA A 53 -1.44 2.53 16.79
N GLN A 54 -2.45 3.40 16.69
CA GLN A 54 -2.92 4.22 17.82
C GLN A 54 -3.54 3.37 18.92
N VAL A 55 -4.32 2.35 18.54
CA VAL A 55 -4.90 1.38 19.48
C VAL A 55 -3.80 0.59 20.19
N ASP A 56 -2.82 0.06 19.43
CA ASP A 56 -1.69 -0.68 19.99
C ASP A 56 -0.86 0.20 20.96
N ALA A 57 -0.56 1.44 20.57
CA ALA A 57 0.15 2.39 21.41
C ALA A 57 -0.63 2.77 22.69
N TYR A 58 -1.96 2.86 22.60
CA TYR A 58 -2.81 3.10 23.76
C TYR A 58 -2.81 1.90 24.71
N ASP A 59 -2.94 0.67 24.21
CA ASP A 59 -2.90 -0.54 25.05
C ASP A 59 -1.56 -0.68 25.78
N ASP A 60 -0.45 -0.44 25.06
CA ASP A 60 0.90 -0.44 25.64
C ASP A 60 1.04 0.65 26.73
N ALA A 61 0.47 1.84 26.49
CA ALA A 61 0.47 2.93 27.46
C ALA A 61 -0.38 2.62 28.69
N VAL A 62 -1.57 2.02 28.53
CA VAL A 62 -2.40 1.58 29.66
C VAL A 62 -1.65 0.53 30.49
N LEU A 63 -1.03 -0.45 29.83
CA LEU A 63 -0.25 -1.48 30.51
C LEU A 63 0.89 -0.85 31.32
N LEU A 64 1.65 0.07 30.72
CA LEU A 64 2.78 0.72 31.39
C LEU A 64 2.33 1.65 32.52
N ALA A 65 1.31 2.47 32.30
CA ALA A 65 0.79 3.41 33.30
C ALA A 65 0.12 2.70 34.49
N SER A 66 -0.34 1.45 34.31
CA SER A 66 -0.87 0.62 35.40
C SER A 66 0.21 0.05 36.34
N GLN A 67 1.48 0.10 35.93
CA GLN A 67 2.61 -0.32 36.78
C GLN A 67 2.88 0.72 37.88
N PRO A 68 3.48 0.30 39.01
CA PRO A 68 3.97 1.24 40.02
C PRO A 68 4.92 2.28 39.41
N GLU A 69 4.80 3.53 39.84
CA GLU A 69 5.68 4.62 39.40
C GLU A 69 7.15 4.26 39.70
N PRO A 70 8.05 4.23 38.70
CA PRO A 70 9.48 4.07 38.92
C PRO A 70 10.09 5.31 39.59
N ASP A 71 11.22 5.15 40.28
CA ASP A 71 11.95 6.31 40.81
C ASP A 71 12.34 7.28 39.68
N ALA A 72 12.16 8.59 39.91
CA ALA A 72 12.42 9.62 38.92
C ALA A 72 13.90 9.70 38.50
N THR A 73 14.79 9.31 39.40
CA THR A 73 16.24 9.27 39.18
C THR A 73 16.80 7.92 39.59
N VAL A 74 17.88 7.50 38.93
CA VAL A 74 18.66 6.31 39.28
C VAL A 74 20.12 6.69 39.53
N PRO A 75 20.86 5.94 40.37
CA PRO A 75 22.26 6.22 40.61
C PRO A 75 23.08 6.15 39.31
N LEU A 76 23.97 7.13 39.14
CA LEU A 76 25.01 7.17 38.11
C LEU A 76 26.33 6.70 38.74
N PHE A 77 27.00 5.75 38.10
CA PHE A 77 28.30 5.26 38.53
C PHE A 77 29.39 5.75 37.58
N ASP A 78 30.56 6.10 38.13
CA ASP A 78 31.75 6.39 37.33
C ASP A 78 32.42 5.10 36.81
N ASP A 79 33.47 5.26 36.00
CA ASP A 79 34.23 4.15 35.43
C ASP A 79 34.93 3.27 36.48
N ALA A 80 35.08 3.76 37.72
CA ALA A 80 35.62 3.02 38.85
C ALA A 80 34.53 2.27 39.65
N GLY A 81 33.25 2.42 39.27
CA GLY A 81 32.10 1.82 39.95
C GLY A 81 31.70 2.55 41.23
N ALA A 82 32.21 3.76 41.48
CA ALA A 82 31.77 4.61 42.58
C ALA A 82 30.54 5.42 42.15
N MET A 83 29.62 5.66 43.08
CA MET A 83 28.44 6.49 42.83
C MET A 83 28.89 7.94 42.58
N ALA A 84 28.67 8.41 41.36
CA ALA A 84 29.08 9.72 40.87
C ALA A 84 27.96 10.77 40.97
N GLY A 85 26.71 10.33 41.14
CA GLY A 85 25.54 11.19 41.29
C GLY A 85 24.26 10.45 40.95
N ASP A 86 23.21 11.20 40.63
CA ASP A 86 21.94 10.69 40.13
C ASP A 86 21.75 11.11 38.67
N GLN A 87 21.09 10.28 37.87
CA GLN A 87 20.69 10.60 36.51
C GLN A 87 19.19 10.38 36.30
N PRO A 88 18.55 11.07 35.35
CA PRO A 88 17.15 10.84 35.00
C PRO A 88 16.89 9.38 34.65
N ASN A 89 15.81 8.80 35.15
CA ASN A 89 15.42 7.43 34.86
C ASN A 89 14.59 7.36 33.56
N PRO A 90 15.08 6.71 32.48
CA PRO A 90 14.29 6.55 31.25
C PRO A 90 12.97 5.80 31.46
N ALA A 91 12.89 4.91 32.46
CA ALA A 91 11.66 4.19 32.79
C ALA A 91 10.61 5.12 33.41
N HIS A 92 11.01 6.07 34.25
CA HIS A 92 10.11 7.10 34.77
C HIS A 92 9.60 8.00 33.64
N ALA A 93 10.49 8.44 32.75
CA ALA A 93 10.10 9.24 31.59
C ALA A 93 9.08 8.52 30.67
N ALA A 94 9.29 7.22 30.42
CA ALA A 94 8.35 6.39 29.66
C ALA A 94 7.00 6.22 30.38
N TRP A 95 7.01 6.01 31.70
CA TRP A 95 5.81 5.91 32.52
C TRP A 95 4.99 7.22 32.49
N VAL A 96 5.65 8.37 32.65
CA VAL A 96 5.01 9.69 32.55
C VAL A 96 4.41 9.91 31.16
N ALA A 97 5.15 9.56 30.09
CA ALA A 97 4.66 9.67 28.73
C ALA A 97 3.44 8.78 28.46
N ALA A 98 3.44 7.55 28.99
CA ALA A 98 2.30 6.64 28.90
C ALA A 98 1.06 7.20 29.63
N GLY A 99 1.24 7.71 30.84
CA GLY A 99 0.16 8.38 31.58
C GLY A 99 -0.42 9.57 30.81
N ALA A 100 0.43 10.38 30.19
CA ALA A 100 0.00 11.49 29.35
C ALA A 100 -0.74 11.04 28.08
N LEU A 101 -0.32 9.94 27.45
CA LEU A 101 -1.00 9.37 26.27
C LEU A 101 -2.42 8.90 26.65
N VAL A 102 -2.56 8.16 27.76
CA VAL A 102 -3.87 7.69 28.24
C VAL A 102 -4.78 8.86 28.60
N ALA A 103 -4.27 9.85 29.34
CA ALA A 103 -5.06 11.01 29.78
C ALA A 103 -5.53 11.90 28.63
N ASN A 104 -4.76 11.98 27.53
CA ASN A 104 -5.06 12.80 26.36
C ASN A 104 -5.58 12.00 25.17
N ALA A 105 -6.02 10.75 25.38
CA ALA A 105 -6.54 9.91 24.32
C ALA A 105 -7.79 10.57 23.68
N PRO A 106 -7.84 10.73 22.34
CA PRO A 106 -9.00 11.31 21.66
C PRO A 106 -10.27 10.49 21.90
N ALA A 107 -11.43 11.17 21.94
CA ALA A 107 -12.73 10.53 22.16
C ALA A 107 -13.02 9.42 21.13
N GLU A 108 -12.65 9.63 19.87
CA GLU A 108 -12.79 8.64 18.78
C GLU A 108 -11.98 7.37 19.05
N LEU A 109 -10.73 7.50 19.53
CA LEU A 109 -9.88 6.36 19.89
C LEU A 109 -10.50 5.57 21.05
N LEU A 110 -11.00 6.27 22.07
CA LEU A 110 -11.68 5.64 23.21
C LEU A 110 -12.97 4.92 22.77
N HIS A 111 -13.73 5.48 21.83
CA HIS A 111 -14.94 4.82 21.27
C HIS A 111 -14.57 3.57 20.44
N LEU A 112 -13.50 3.65 19.65
CA LEU A 112 -12.96 2.49 18.94
C LEU A 112 -12.54 1.37 19.92
N ILE A 113 -11.86 1.71 21.01
CA ILE A 113 -11.45 0.75 22.06
C ILE A 113 -12.68 0.12 22.73
N ARG A 114 -13.69 0.90 23.13
CA ARG A 114 -14.95 0.36 23.68
C ARG A 114 -15.64 -0.58 22.71
N THR A 115 -15.62 -0.26 21.42
CA THR A 115 -16.19 -1.12 20.36
C THR A 115 -15.44 -2.44 20.26
N ARG A 116 -14.10 -2.40 20.27
CA ARG A 116 -13.22 -3.58 20.19
C ARG A 116 -13.40 -4.53 21.37
N ASP A 117 -13.63 -3.97 22.56
CA ASP A 117 -13.69 -4.67 23.84
C ASP A 117 -15.12 -5.05 24.26
N ASP A 118 -16.12 -4.83 23.39
CA ASP A 118 -17.56 -5.04 23.68
C ASP A 118 -18.03 -4.32 24.97
N ALA A 119 -17.44 -3.15 25.20
CA ALA A 119 -17.64 -2.30 26.37
C ALA A 119 -18.40 -0.99 26.03
N LEU A 120 -19.17 -1.01 24.94
CA LEU A 120 -20.06 0.10 24.59
C LEU A 120 -21.05 0.37 25.72
N GLU A 121 -21.41 1.64 25.89
CA GLU A 121 -22.44 2.01 26.86
C GLU A 121 -23.76 1.28 26.56
N ARG A 122 -24.46 0.85 27.61
CA ARG A 122 -25.73 0.12 27.51
C ARG A 122 -26.81 0.84 28.30
N GLU A 123 -28.01 0.91 27.73
CA GLU A 123 -29.16 1.44 28.42
C GLU A 123 -29.58 0.51 29.56
N PRO A 124 -29.60 0.97 30.83
CA PRO A 124 -29.88 0.09 31.98
C PRO A 124 -31.25 -0.60 31.93
N ALA A 125 -32.23 0.03 31.27
CA ALA A 125 -33.60 -0.48 31.19
C ALA A 125 -33.77 -1.62 30.16
N THR A 126 -33.00 -1.61 29.07
CA THR A 126 -33.16 -2.56 27.95
C THR A 126 -31.97 -3.50 27.78
N GLY A 127 -30.80 -3.15 28.34
CA GLY A 127 -29.54 -3.88 28.17
C GLY A 127 -28.94 -3.78 26.77
N LEU A 128 -29.55 -2.98 25.89
CA LEU A 128 -29.10 -2.73 24.52
C LEU A 128 -28.01 -1.64 24.51
N PRO A 129 -27.09 -1.66 23.52
CA PRO A 129 -26.12 -0.58 23.35
C PRO A 129 -26.81 0.77 23.17
N SER A 130 -26.44 1.77 23.97
CA SER A 130 -26.89 3.15 23.84
C SER A 130 -26.11 3.94 22.79
N GLU A 131 -24.96 3.42 22.36
CA GLU A 131 -24.15 3.93 21.26
C GLU A 131 -23.95 2.84 20.19
N ALA A 132 -23.81 3.26 18.93
CA ALA A 132 -23.46 2.36 17.84
C ALA A 132 -21.96 1.97 17.90
N PRO A 133 -21.59 0.78 17.40
CA PRO A 133 -20.18 0.44 17.16
C PRO A 133 -19.46 1.52 16.36
N PHE A 134 -18.20 1.78 16.70
CA PHE A 134 -17.33 2.63 15.90
C PHE A 134 -17.18 2.03 14.50
N GLU A 135 -17.49 2.84 13.50
CA GLU A 135 -17.30 2.51 12.09
C GLU A 135 -16.41 3.57 11.44
N LEU A 136 -15.41 3.09 10.71
CA LEU A 136 -14.60 3.97 9.87
C LEU A 136 -15.27 4.05 8.50
N GLU A 137 -16.00 5.13 8.27
CA GLU A 137 -16.60 5.46 6.97
C GLU A 137 -15.85 6.64 6.34
N PRO A 138 -14.71 6.40 5.67
CA PRO A 138 -14.01 7.48 5.01
C PRO A 138 -14.83 7.98 3.82
N PRO A 139 -14.87 9.30 3.54
CA PRO A 139 -15.44 9.80 2.30
C PRO A 139 -14.68 9.22 1.09
N ALA A 140 -15.23 9.36 -0.11
CA ALA A 140 -14.50 8.97 -1.32
C ALA A 140 -13.15 9.73 -1.38
N PRO A 141 -12.02 9.05 -1.63
CA PRO A 141 -10.74 9.72 -1.81
C PRO A 141 -10.84 10.76 -2.94
N PRO A 142 -10.23 11.95 -2.78
CA PRO A 142 -10.16 12.92 -3.86
C PRO A 142 -9.35 12.35 -5.04
N ALA A 143 -9.44 12.99 -6.20
CA ALA A 143 -8.57 12.65 -7.32
C ALA A 143 -7.13 13.10 -7.04
N PHE A 144 -6.17 12.20 -7.23
CA PHE A 144 -4.73 12.46 -7.15
C PHE A 144 -4.00 11.60 -8.17
N ASP A 145 -2.76 11.97 -8.53
CA ASP A 145 -1.93 11.13 -9.40
C ASP A 145 -1.33 9.97 -8.58
N PRO A 146 -1.77 8.72 -8.79
CA PRO A 146 -1.32 7.59 -7.98
C PRO A 146 0.15 7.22 -8.22
N THR A 147 0.78 7.76 -9.27
CA THR A 147 2.18 7.48 -9.58
C THR A 147 3.14 8.36 -8.78
N THR A 148 2.69 9.51 -8.30
CA THR A 148 3.53 10.51 -7.62
C THR A 148 2.96 10.97 -6.28
N GLN A 149 1.67 10.77 -6.03
CA GLN A 149 0.94 11.33 -4.90
C GLN A 149 0.11 10.30 -4.14
N THR A 150 -0.26 10.67 -2.92
CA THR A 150 -1.24 9.97 -2.08
C THR A 150 -1.93 10.96 -1.14
N VAL A 151 -2.91 10.48 -0.39
CA VAL A 151 -3.65 11.23 0.64
C VAL A 151 -3.69 10.43 1.93
N ASP A 152 -3.80 11.11 3.06
CA ASP A 152 -3.99 10.50 4.37
C ASP A 152 -5.33 10.92 4.95
N LEU A 153 -5.94 10.04 5.76
CA LEU A 153 -7.15 10.37 6.49
C LEU A 153 -6.77 10.96 7.85
N VAL A 154 -7.15 12.21 8.10
CA VAL A 154 -6.87 12.95 9.33
C VAL A 154 -8.17 13.49 9.89
N ALA A 155 -8.53 13.07 11.11
CA ALA A 155 -9.77 13.49 11.79
C ALA A 155 -11.02 13.38 10.90
N GLY A 156 -11.17 12.24 10.20
CA GLY A 156 -12.32 11.97 9.33
C GLY A 156 -12.29 12.65 7.95
N ALA A 157 -11.29 13.47 7.65
CA ALA A 157 -11.16 14.14 6.35
C ALA A 157 -9.88 13.73 5.61
N TRP A 158 -9.94 13.67 4.28
CA TRP A 158 -8.74 13.48 3.47
C TRP A 158 -7.87 14.73 3.52
N SER A 159 -6.56 14.53 3.68
CA SER A 159 -5.56 15.58 3.54
C SER A 159 -5.51 16.11 2.10
N GLU A 160 -4.81 17.22 1.91
CA GLU A 160 -4.31 17.56 0.58
C GLU A 160 -3.40 16.45 0.05
N ALA A 161 -3.35 16.31 -1.29
CA ALA A 161 -2.48 15.34 -1.93
C ALA A 161 -1.02 15.67 -1.64
N ARG A 162 -0.29 14.70 -1.10
CA ARG A 162 1.14 14.81 -0.79
C ARG A 162 1.97 13.86 -1.64
N PRO A 163 3.28 14.12 -1.81
CA PRO A 163 4.17 13.17 -2.46
C PRO A 163 4.19 11.80 -1.76
N LEU A 164 4.38 10.75 -2.55
CA LEU A 164 4.65 9.41 -2.04
C LEU A 164 5.97 9.38 -1.27
N THR A 165 6.01 8.65 -0.16
CA THR A 165 7.28 8.25 0.45
C THR A 165 7.99 7.20 -0.41
N ALA A 166 9.29 6.96 -0.14
CA ALA A 166 10.05 5.95 -0.87
C ALA A 166 9.42 4.53 -0.74
N GLU A 167 8.89 4.20 0.43
CA GLU A 167 8.22 2.91 0.68
C GLU A 167 6.89 2.81 -0.08
N GLU A 168 6.11 3.89 -0.11
CA GLU A 168 4.84 3.95 -0.84
C GLU A 168 5.06 3.86 -2.35
N ALA A 169 6.06 4.57 -2.87
CA ALA A 169 6.46 4.48 -4.27
C ALA A 169 6.95 3.07 -4.63
N ALA A 170 7.72 2.41 -3.76
CA ALA A 170 8.16 1.04 -3.95
C ALA A 170 6.98 0.06 -3.96
N THR A 171 6.02 0.24 -3.05
CA THR A 171 4.79 -0.56 -2.98
C THR A 171 3.96 -0.39 -4.25
N TRP A 172 3.71 0.84 -4.68
CA TRP A 172 3.00 1.13 -5.91
C TRP A 172 3.69 0.49 -7.12
N ARG A 173 5.00 0.66 -7.24
CA ARG A 173 5.80 0.06 -8.31
C ARG A 173 5.68 -1.47 -8.31
N ALA A 174 5.73 -2.12 -7.15
CA ALA A 174 5.59 -3.57 -7.05
C ALA A 174 4.22 -4.05 -7.56
N LEU A 175 3.14 -3.32 -7.26
CA LEU A 175 1.80 -3.62 -7.81
C LEU A 175 1.74 -3.40 -9.32
N MET A 176 2.34 -2.31 -9.81
CA MET A 176 2.37 -2.02 -11.24
C MET A 176 3.16 -3.05 -12.04
N LEU A 177 4.21 -3.66 -11.47
CA LEU A 177 4.93 -4.78 -12.09
C LEU A 177 4.08 -6.05 -12.25
N ILE A 178 3.03 -6.21 -11.45
CA ILE A 178 2.09 -7.33 -11.56
C ILE A 178 1.05 -7.03 -12.64
N ARG A 179 0.55 -5.80 -12.66
CA ARG A 179 -0.38 -5.34 -13.69
C ARG A 179 0.25 -5.35 -15.08
N TRP A 180 1.45 -4.81 -15.17
CA TRP A 180 2.25 -4.64 -16.39
C TRP A 180 3.62 -5.30 -16.20
N PRO A 181 3.70 -6.64 -16.34
CA PRO A 181 4.96 -7.35 -16.25
C PRO A 181 5.98 -6.80 -17.23
N ARG A 182 7.22 -6.61 -16.77
CA ARG A 182 8.33 -6.13 -17.60
C ARG A 182 9.07 -7.28 -18.30
N VAL A 183 9.04 -8.46 -17.69
CA VAL A 183 9.67 -9.67 -18.22
C VAL A 183 8.61 -10.74 -18.41
N MET A 184 8.58 -11.33 -19.60
CA MET A 184 7.56 -12.28 -20.01
C MET A 184 8.08 -13.27 -21.04
N THR A 185 7.37 -14.37 -21.29
CA THR A 185 7.72 -15.22 -22.43
C THR A 185 7.38 -14.52 -23.75
N PRO A 186 8.01 -14.86 -24.89
CA PRO A 186 7.63 -14.28 -26.17
C PRO A 186 6.14 -14.49 -26.51
N ARG A 187 5.59 -15.66 -26.12
CA ARG A 187 4.17 -15.96 -26.28
C ARG A 187 3.30 -14.99 -25.48
N ASP A 188 3.63 -14.78 -24.22
CA ASP A 188 2.87 -13.87 -23.35
C ASP A 188 2.99 -12.43 -23.82
N ALA A 189 4.15 -12.01 -24.34
CA ALA A 189 4.32 -10.70 -24.96
C ALA A 189 3.38 -10.49 -26.15
N ILE A 190 3.31 -11.48 -27.04
CA ILE A 190 2.40 -11.41 -28.19
C ILE A 190 0.94 -11.34 -27.72
N VAL A 191 0.53 -12.23 -26.81
CA VAL A 191 -0.86 -12.30 -26.34
C VAL A 191 -1.27 -11.07 -25.53
N THR A 192 -0.35 -10.49 -24.76
CA THR A 192 -0.66 -9.44 -23.79
C THR A 192 -0.47 -8.04 -24.37
N LEU A 193 0.51 -7.85 -25.26
CA LEU A 193 0.95 -6.53 -25.72
C LEU A 193 0.60 -6.23 -27.19
N LEU A 194 0.26 -7.22 -28.00
CA LEU A 194 -0.08 -7.01 -29.41
C LEU A 194 -1.54 -7.38 -29.68
N THR A 195 -2.22 -6.57 -30.50
CA THR A 195 -3.52 -6.95 -31.04
C THR A 195 -3.34 -8.14 -32.01
N PRO A 196 -4.40 -8.94 -32.24
CA PRO A 196 -4.35 -9.97 -33.28
C PRO A 196 -3.98 -9.43 -34.66
N ALA A 197 -4.39 -8.20 -34.98
CA ALA A 197 -4.09 -7.54 -36.26
C ALA A 197 -2.61 -7.13 -36.37
N GLU A 198 -2.05 -6.54 -35.32
CA GLU A 198 -0.62 -6.18 -35.25
C GLU A 198 0.26 -7.43 -35.37
N TRP A 199 -0.07 -8.49 -34.63
CA TRP A 199 0.65 -9.75 -34.73
C TRP A 199 0.53 -10.37 -36.13
N LEU A 200 -0.65 -10.32 -36.74
CA LEU A 200 -0.83 -10.80 -38.12
C LEU A 200 0.02 -10.01 -39.12
N ALA A 201 0.05 -8.68 -38.99
CA ALA A 201 0.86 -7.83 -39.86
C ALA A 201 2.37 -8.13 -39.71
N ILE A 202 2.86 -8.27 -38.47
CA ILE A 202 4.27 -8.61 -38.18
C ILE A 202 4.62 -10.03 -38.68
N SER A 203 3.71 -10.99 -38.50
CA SER A 203 3.94 -12.39 -38.87
C SER A 203 3.87 -12.64 -40.38
N THR A 204 3.13 -11.82 -41.12
CA THR A 204 2.99 -11.94 -42.59
C THR A 204 3.89 -10.99 -43.39
N SER A 205 4.56 -10.04 -42.73
CA SER A 205 5.51 -9.13 -43.38
C SER A 205 6.62 -9.90 -44.12
N THR A 206 6.87 -9.46 -45.35
CA THR A 206 7.94 -9.95 -46.22
C THR A 206 9.24 -9.17 -46.08
N ASP A 207 9.23 -8.06 -45.32
CA ASP A 207 10.40 -7.25 -45.06
C ASP A 207 11.51 -8.07 -44.37
N PRO A 208 12.74 -8.07 -44.90
CA PRO A 208 13.82 -8.91 -44.39
C PRO A 208 14.23 -8.57 -42.95
N GLU A 209 14.21 -7.29 -42.56
CA GLU A 209 14.57 -6.85 -41.22
C GLU A 209 13.47 -7.21 -40.21
N VAL A 210 12.19 -7.04 -40.59
CA VAL A 210 11.05 -7.48 -39.78
C VAL A 210 11.09 -9.00 -39.55
N ARG A 211 11.36 -9.80 -40.60
CA ARG A 211 11.48 -11.26 -40.46
C ARG A 211 12.62 -11.67 -39.54
N ALA A 212 13.79 -11.05 -39.69
CA ALA A 212 14.95 -11.32 -38.85
C ALA A 212 14.67 -10.98 -37.38
N THR A 213 14.08 -9.80 -37.13
CA THR A 213 13.70 -9.32 -35.79
C THR A 213 12.68 -10.26 -35.13
N ARG A 214 11.64 -10.65 -35.88
CA ARG A 214 10.64 -11.62 -35.40
C ARG A 214 11.26 -12.97 -35.06
N GLN A 215 12.14 -13.48 -35.91
CA GLN A 215 12.79 -14.78 -35.69
C GLN A 215 13.70 -14.75 -34.45
N ALA A 216 14.43 -13.65 -34.24
CA ALA A 216 15.22 -13.44 -33.04
C ALA A 216 14.34 -13.39 -31.77
N ALA A 217 13.23 -12.65 -31.82
CA ALA A 217 12.29 -12.56 -30.70
C ALA A 217 11.63 -13.91 -30.35
N LEU A 218 11.23 -14.69 -31.36
CA LEU A 218 10.65 -16.03 -31.16
C LEU A 218 11.67 -17.06 -30.67
N GLY A 219 12.95 -16.86 -30.95
CA GLY A 219 14.05 -17.70 -30.45
C GLY A 219 14.50 -17.36 -29.02
N ALA A 220 14.04 -16.25 -28.45
CA ALA A 220 14.37 -15.84 -27.09
C ALA A 220 13.57 -16.64 -26.04
N ASN A 221 14.17 -16.91 -24.89
CA ASN A 221 13.46 -17.55 -23.78
C ASN A 221 12.56 -16.56 -23.01
N SER A 222 12.88 -15.26 -23.08
CA SER A 222 12.17 -14.19 -22.42
C SER A 222 12.28 -12.89 -23.22
N VAL A 223 11.25 -12.07 -23.10
CA VAL A 223 11.21 -10.67 -23.57
C VAL A 223 11.26 -9.79 -22.33
N ASP A 224 12.27 -8.93 -22.26
CA ASP A 224 12.42 -7.91 -21.22
C ASP A 224 12.18 -6.53 -21.85
N LEU A 225 11.13 -5.84 -21.42
CA LEU A 225 10.72 -4.54 -21.94
C LEU A 225 11.68 -3.40 -21.55
N ASP A 226 12.52 -3.61 -20.53
CA ASP A 226 13.55 -2.66 -20.11
C ASP A 226 14.88 -2.88 -20.86
N ASN A 227 14.99 -3.97 -21.63
CA ASN A 227 16.17 -4.26 -22.43
C ASN A 227 16.21 -3.37 -23.69
N PRO A 228 17.32 -2.63 -23.93
CA PRO A 228 17.49 -1.81 -25.12
C PRO A 228 17.29 -2.57 -26.45
N ALA A 229 17.60 -3.87 -26.49
CA ALA A 229 17.38 -4.71 -27.67
C ALA A 229 15.89 -4.88 -28.00
N THR A 230 15.03 -4.94 -26.98
CA THR A 230 13.58 -5.01 -27.16
C THR A 230 13.04 -3.70 -27.73
N ALA A 231 13.52 -2.56 -27.22
CA ALA A 231 13.18 -1.24 -27.78
C ALA A 231 13.62 -1.13 -29.25
N ALA A 232 14.85 -1.54 -29.57
CA ALA A 232 15.36 -1.54 -30.94
C ALA A 232 14.51 -2.43 -31.88
N ALA A 233 14.09 -3.61 -31.41
CA ALA A 233 13.22 -4.51 -32.17
C ALA A 233 11.86 -3.88 -32.48
N LEU A 234 11.26 -3.16 -31.53
CA LEU A 234 9.99 -2.46 -31.75
C LEU A 234 10.13 -1.29 -32.72
N THR A 235 11.26 -0.57 -32.71
CA THR A 235 11.56 0.48 -33.69
C THR A 235 11.62 -0.06 -35.12
N VAL A 236 12.09 -1.29 -35.34
CA VAL A 236 12.03 -1.93 -36.68
C VAL A 236 10.59 -2.08 -37.16
N PHE A 237 9.68 -2.50 -36.27
CA PHE A 237 8.26 -2.62 -36.60
C PHE A 237 7.59 -1.26 -36.83
N GLU A 238 8.01 -0.23 -36.09
CA GLU A 238 7.57 1.15 -36.30
C GLU A 238 8.00 1.69 -37.67
N GLN A 239 9.28 1.54 -38.01
CA GLN A 239 9.83 1.99 -39.29
C GLN A 239 9.21 1.28 -40.49
N ALA A 240 8.81 0.02 -40.32
CA ALA A 240 8.05 -0.73 -41.32
C ALA A 240 6.56 -0.37 -41.37
N GLY A 241 6.09 0.57 -40.54
CA GLY A 241 4.68 1.00 -40.48
C GLY A 241 3.72 -0.03 -39.88
N LEU A 242 4.25 -1.04 -39.17
CA LEU A 242 3.48 -2.13 -38.58
C LEU A 242 2.94 -1.77 -37.19
N LEU A 243 3.62 -0.86 -36.49
CA LEU A 243 3.20 -0.26 -35.23
C LEU A 243 3.32 1.26 -35.32
N SER A 244 2.44 1.98 -34.63
CA SER A 244 2.63 3.43 -34.45
C SER A 244 3.64 3.70 -33.33
N ALA A 245 4.25 4.89 -33.34
CA ALA A 245 5.13 5.35 -32.24
C ALA A 245 4.43 5.27 -30.87
N GLU A 246 3.15 5.66 -30.82
CA GLU A 246 2.32 5.56 -29.61
C GLU A 246 2.15 4.11 -29.15
N ARG A 247 1.95 3.18 -30.09
CA ARG A 247 1.84 1.75 -29.77
C ARG A 247 3.16 1.20 -29.27
N VAL A 248 4.29 1.57 -29.87
CA VAL A 248 5.62 1.18 -29.36
C VAL A 248 5.82 1.68 -27.94
N ALA A 249 5.48 2.94 -27.64
CA ALA A 249 5.56 3.47 -26.29
C ALA A 249 4.65 2.72 -25.31
N ALA A 250 3.42 2.37 -25.72
CA ALA A 250 2.50 1.58 -24.90
C ALA A 250 3.02 0.15 -24.63
N VAL A 251 3.56 -0.52 -25.64
CA VAL A 251 4.18 -1.85 -25.51
C VAL A 251 5.40 -1.77 -24.59
N LEU A 252 6.28 -0.78 -24.77
CA LEU A 252 7.42 -0.56 -23.89
C LEU A 252 7.03 -0.13 -22.49
N ALA A 253 5.83 0.39 -22.27
CA ALA A 253 5.26 0.61 -20.93
C ALA A 253 4.61 -0.65 -20.33
N GLY A 254 4.55 -1.76 -21.08
CA GLY A 254 3.88 -3.01 -20.67
C GLY A 254 2.36 -2.90 -20.65
N GLN A 255 1.80 -1.89 -21.33
CA GLN A 255 0.35 -1.66 -21.37
C GLN A 255 -0.34 -2.73 -22.20
N ARG A 256 -1.25 -3.46 -21.54
CA ARG A 256 -2.03 -4.52 -22.16
C ARG A 256 -2.94 -3.94 -23.23
N VAL A 257 -3.18 -4.73 -24.27
CA VAL A 257 -4.23 -4.45 -25.24
C VAL A 257 -5.58 -4.70 -24.57
N THR A 258 -6.45 -3.70 -24.54
CA THR A 258 -7.84 -3.81 -24.05
C THR A 258 -8.78 -4.27 -25.15
#